data_AF-A0A259LFA3-F1
#
_entry.id   AF-A0A259LFA3-F1
#
_cell.length_a   1.000
_cell.length_b   1.000
_cell.length_c   1.000
_cell.angle_alpha   90.00
_cell.angle_beta   90.00
_cell.angle_gamma   90.00
#
_symmetry.space_group_name_H-M   'P 1'
#
loop_
_entity.id
_entity.type
_entity.pdbx_description
1 polymer ?
#
loop_
_entity_poly.entity_id
_entity_poly.type
_entity_poly.pdbx_seq_one_letter_code
_entity_poly.pdbx_strand_id
1 'polypeptide(L)'
;MRRVIPDGVESVRAALVHMADEERLDLVLTSGGTGPAPRDLTPEAMRAVIEKELPGFGEVMRLASLKEVPTAILSRQTAGVRGTTLIINLPGKPAAIATCLSAVFPAVPYALDLIGAGRIETDPAVVRVFRPS
;
A
#
# COMPACT_ATOMS: atom_id res chain seq x y z
N MET A 1 -9.48 5.39 -10.35
CA MET A 1 -8.94 6.75 -10.59
C MET A 1 -7.41 6.70 -10.59
N ARG A 2 -6.72 7.61 -11.28
CA ARG A 2 -5.25 7.75 -11.25
C ARG A 2 -4.87 9.20 -10.91
N ARG A 3 -3.87 9.41 -10.05
CA ARG A 3 -3.23 10.71 -9.80
C ARG A 3 -1.72 10.60 -9.91
N VAL A 4 -1.08 11.68 -10.37
CA VAL A 4 0.38 11.85 -10.36
C VAL A 4 0.66 13.13 -9.58
N ILE A 5 1.51 13.03 -8.56
CA ILE A 5 1.81 14.12 -7.64
C ILE A 5 3.32 14.22 -7.43
N PRO A 6 3.84 15.39 -7.04
CA PRO A 6 5.23 15.51 -6.59
C PRO A 6 5.49 14.74 -5.30
N ASP A 7 6.74 14.31 -5.08
CA ASP A 7 7.19 13.80 -3.78
C ASP A 7 7.10 14.90 -2.71
N GLY A 8 6.78 14.51 -1.48
CA GLY A 8 6.71 15.41 -0.34
C GLY A 8 5.60 15.05 0.63
N VAL A 9 5.76 15.44 1.90
CA VAL A 9 4.75 15.13 2.93
C VAL A 9 3.42 15.74 2.57
N GLU A 10 3.38 17.03 2.23
CA GLU A 10 2.12 17.75 2.02
C GLU A 10 1.36 17.25 0.78
N SER A 11 2.05 17.07 -0.34
CA SER A 11 1.45 16.61 -1.61
C SER A 11 0.84 15.22 -1.46
N VAL A 12 1.59 14.28 -0.86
CA VAL A 12 1.11 12.91 -0.64
C VAL A 12 -0.01 12.90 0.39
N ARG A 13 0.12 13.63 1.50
CA ARG A 13 -0.90 13.73 2.55
C ARG A 13 -2.23 14.22 2.01
N ALA A 14 -2.22 15.35 1.30
CA ALA A 14 -3.42 15.94 0.72
C ALA A 14 -4.10 14.99 -0.28
N ALA A 15 -3.32 14.30 -1.10
CA ALA A 15 -3.85 13.31 -2.04
C ALA A 15 -4.51 12.12 -1.33
N LEU A 16 -3.87 11.56 -0.29
CA LEU A 16 -4.40 10.43 0.46
C LEU A 16 -5.69 10.80 1.21
N VAL A 17 -5.71 11.97 1.87
CA VAL A 17 -6.92 12.47 2.56
C VAL A 17 -8.06 12.64 1.58
N HIS A 18 -7.83 13.31 0.45
CA HIS A 18 -8.88 13.53 -0.54
C HIS A 18 -9.42 12.22 -1.12
N MET A 19 -8.53 11.27 -1.45
CA MET A 19 -8.94 9.96 -1.98
C MET A 19 -9.77 9.15 -0.96
N ALA A 20 -9.41 9.21 0.32
CA ALA A 20 -10.09 8.47 1.37
C ALA A 20 -11.40 9.14 1.81
N ASP A 21 -11.40 10.46 2.00
CA ASP A 21 -12.50 11.16 2.67
C ASP A 21 -13.52 11.72 1.67
N GLU A 22 -13.05 12.33 0.59
CA GLU A 22 -13.90 12.99 -0.40
C GLU A 22 -14.37 12.01 -1.47
N GLU A 23 -13.44 11.23 -2.02
CA GLU A 23 -13.75 10.24 -3.06
C GLU A 23 -14.17 8.88 -2.51
N ARG A 24 -13.91 8.62 -1.22
CA ARG A 24 -14.30 7.39 -0.52
C ARG A 24 -13.82 6.13 -1.22
N LEU A 25 -12.56 6.13 -1.66
CA LEU A 25 -11.96 4.95 -2.28
C LEU A 25 -11.73 3.86 -1.23
N ASP A 26 -12.04 2.62 -1.57
CA ASP A 26 -11.85 1.46 -0.68
C ASP A 26 -10.37 1.05 -0.57
N LEU A 27 -9.61 1.21 -1.66
CA LEU A 27 -8.20 0.83 -1.76
C LEU A 27 -7.41 1.91 -2.49
N VAL A 28 -6.31 2.35 -1.87
CA VAL A 28 -5.33 3.27 -2.46
C VAL A 28 -3.96 2.59 -2.51
N LEU A 29 -3.40 2.51 -3.71
CA LEU A 29 -2.04 2.03 -3.95
C LEU A 29 -1.17 3.23 -4.32
N THR A 30 -0.13 3.50 -3.53
CA THR A 30 0.89 4.49 -3.88
C THR A 30 2.10 3.79 -4.50
N SER A 31 2.88 4.49 -5.33
CA SER A 31 4.08 3.93 -5.94
C SER A 31 5.18 4.98 -5.95
N GLY A 32 6.34 4.64 -5.36
CA GLY A 32 7.48 5.55 -5.25
C GLY A 32 7.61 6.26 -3.89
N GLY A 33 8.73 6.94 -3.68
CA GLY A 33 8.98 7.75 -2.49
C GLY A 33 9.10 6.96 -1.18
N THR A 34 9.52 5.69 -1.21
CA THR A 34 9.67 4.81 -0.03
C THR A 34 11.12 4.45 0.30
N GLY A 35 12.11 4.99 -0.41
CA GLY A 35 13.52 4.73 -0.14
C GLY A 35 14.07 5.53 1.05
N PRO A 36 15.39 5.51 1.25
CA PRO A 36 16.05 6.24 2.33
C PRO A 36 16.44 7.68 1.95
N ALA A 37 16.17 8.12 0.72
CA ALA A 37 16.57 9.46 0.29
C ALA A 37 15.75 10.52 1.05
N PRO A 38 16.30 11.72 1.35
CA PRO A 38 15.58 12.75 2.10
C PRO A 38 14.25 13.21 1.49
N ARG A 39 14.07 13.02 0.18
CA ARG A 39 12.81 13.33 -0.54
C ARG A 39 11.77 12.23 -0.45
N ASP A 40 12.16 11.01 -0.07
CA ASP A 40 11.30 9.82 -0.06
C ASP A 40 10.43 9.84 1.20
N LEU A 41 9.36 10.64 1.15
CA LEU A 41 8.52 10.98 2.30
C LEU A 41 7.09 10.39 2.22
N THR A 42 6.86 9.43 1.33
CA THR A 42 5.54 8.77 1.20
C THR A 42 5.12 8.05 2.50
N PRO A 43 6.00 7.27 3.17
CA PRO A 43 5.65 6.63 4.43
C PRO A 43 5.32 7.61 5.57
N GLU A 44 6.01 8.76 5.64
CA GLU A 44 5.73 9.84 6.59
C GLU A 44 4.37 10.47 6.35
N ALA A 45 4.09 10.83 5.10
CA ALA A 45 2.82 11.42 4.69
C ALA A 45 1.66 10.49 5.01
N MET A 46 1.84 9.19 4.75
CA MET A 46 0.84 8.17 5.05
C MET A 46 0.65 8.01 6.57
N ARG A 47 1.73 7.90 7.35
CA ARG A 47 1.64 7.81 8.82
C ARG A 47 0.93 9.01 9.46
N ALA A 48 1.00 10.18 8.83
CA ALA A 48 0.30 11.37 9.29
C ALA A 48 -1.23 11.31 9.09
N VAL A 49 -1.76 10.38 8.29
CA VAL A 49 -3.20 10.33 7.92
C VAL A 49 -3.89 9.02 8.26
N ILE A 50 -3.16 7.92 8.41
CA ILE A 50 -3.74 6.64 8.82
C ILE A 50 -4.09 6.65 10.31
N GLU A 51 -5.17 5.97 10.64
CA GLU A 51 -5.63 5.74 12.01
C GLU A 51 -5.00 4.47 12.61
N LYS A 52 -4.67 3.50 11.74
CA LYS A 52 -4.11 2.20 12.14
C LYS A 52 -3.07 1.75 11.14
N GLU A 53 -1.83 1.54 11.60
CA GLU A 53 -0.77 0.93 10.80
C GLU A 53 -0.91 -0.59 10.76
N LEU A 54 -0.57 -1.19 9.62
CA LEU A 54 -0.54 -2.63 9.38
C LEU A 54 0.90 -3.05 9.02
N PRO A 55 1.81 -3.12 10.02
CA PRO A 55 3.25 -3.30 9.77
C PRO A 55 3.59 -4.60 9.02
N GLY A 56 2.77 -5.64 9.17
CA GLY A 56 2.91 -6.92 8.48
C GLY A 56 2.95 -6.80 6.95
N PHE A 57 2.30 -5.79 6.36
CA PHE A 57 2.42 -5.54 4.91
C PHE A 57 3.85 -5.14 4.54
N GLY A 58 4.44 -4.20 5.28
CA GLY A 58 5.81 -3.75 5.05
C GLY A 58 6.82 -4.89 5.24
N GLU A 59 6.62 -5.71 6.27
CA GLU A 59 7.46 -6.89 6.56
C GLU A 59 7.43 -7.90 5.42
N VAL A 60 6.25 -8.30 4.97
CA VAL A 60 6.07 -9.28 3.90
C VAL A 60 6.59 -8.75 2.56
N MET A 61 6.31 -7.49 2.22
CA MET A 61 6.82 -6.88 0.99
C MET A 61 8.34 -6.81 0.97
N ARG A 62 8.98 -6.38 2.06
CA ARG A 62 10.46 -6.37 2.17
C ARG A 62 11.03 -7.78 2.06
N LEU A 63 10.43 -8.77 2.73
CA LEU A 63 10.88 -10.17 2.67
C LEU A 63 10.76 -10.75 1.27
N ALA A 64 9.67 -10.46 0.55
CA ALA A 64 9.48 -10.88 -0.83
C ALA A 64 10.54 -10.26 -1.75
N SER A 65 10.72 -8.93 -1.68
CA SER A 65 11.73 -8.23 -2.49
C SER A 65 13.18 -8.63 -2.15
N LEU A 66 13.47 -9.03 -0.91
CA LEU A 66 14.81 -9.45 -0.49
C LEU A 66 15.30 -10.71 -1.24
N LYS A 67 14.36 -11.54 -1.74
CA LYS A 67 14.69 -12.70 -2.57
C LYS A 67 15.21 -12.30 -3.96
N GLU A 68 14.96 -11.08 -4.40
CA GLU A 68 15.36 -10.56 -5.71
C GLU A 68 16.56 -9.61 -5.61
N VAL A 69 16.52 -8.69 -4.64
CA VAL A 69 17.54 -7.65 -4.48
C VAL A 69 17.94 -7.46 -3.00
N PRO A 70 19.25 -7.50 -2.66
CA PRO A 70 19.70 -7.30 -1.28
C PRO A 70 19.32 -5.92 -0.69
N THR A 71 19.15 -4.91 -1.53
CA THR A 71 18.80 -3.54 -1.11
C THR A 71 17.33 -3.38 -0.72
N ALA A 72 16.51 -4.43 -0.79
CA ALA A 72 15.11 -4.41 -0.36
C ALA A 72 14.93 -3.93 1.10
N ILE A 73 15.94 -4.16 1.95
CA ILE A 73 15.96 -3.73 3.35
C ILE A 73 15.90 -2.21 3.53
N LEU A 74 16.27 -1.44 2.50
CA LEU A 74 16.26 0.03 2.54
C LEU A 74 14.86 0.62 2.33
N SER A 75 13.90 -0.20 1.90
CA SER A 75 12.53 0.25 1.66
C SER A 75 11.79 0.47 2.98
N ARG A 76 11.11 1.60 3.08
CA ARG A 76 10.31 2.03 4.21
C ARG A 76 8.80 1.87 3.96
N GLN A 77 8.45 1.06 2.95
CA GLN A 77 7.06 0.74 2.60
C GLN A 77 6.29 0.13 3.78
N THR A 78 5.01 0.49 3.89
CA THR A 78 4.07 0.02 4.90
C THR A 78 2.65 0.02 4.33
N ALA A 79 1.67 -0.39 5.13
CA ALA A 79 0.25 -0.26 4.84
C ALA A 79 -0.51 0.20 6.08
N GLY A 80 -1.73 0.69 5.90
CA GLY A 80 -2.52 1.25 6.98
C GLY A 80 -3.92 1.63 6.53
N VAL A 81 -4.76 1.93 7.51
CA VAL A 81 -6.19 2.18 7.33
C VAL A 81 -6.54 3.61 7.72
N ARG A 82 -7.39 4.24 6.93
CA ARG A 82 -8.06 5.51 7.24
C ARG A 82 -9.56 5.33 6.96
N GLY A 83 -10.42 5.40 7.96
CA GLY A 83 -11.83 5.04 7.82
C GLY A 83 -12.01 3.65 7.19
N THR A 84 -12.71 3.59 6.06
CA THR A 84 -12.94 2.37 5.26
C THR A 84 -11.95 2.24 4.09
N THR A 85 -10.83 2.97 4.10
CA THR A 85 -9.82 2.94 3.02
C THR A 85 -8.56 2.21 3.48
N LEU A 86 -8.18 1.16 2.75
CA LEU A 86 -6.87 0.54 2.87
C LEU A 86 -5.85 1.28 1.99
N ILE A 87 -4.72 1.68 2.55
CA ILE A 87 -3.63 2.35 1.85
C ILE A 87 -2.39 1.46 1.88
N ILE A 88 -1.76 1.22 0.74
CA ILE A 88 -0.53 0.40 0.62
C ILE A 88 0.54 1.18 -0.16
N ASN A 89 1.73 1.31 0.41
CA ASN A 89 2.87 1.89 -0.33
C ASN A 89 3.62 0.80 -1.09
N LEU A 90 3.71 0.95 -2.41
CA LEU A 90 4.44 0.03 -3.28
C LEU A 90 5.75 0.69 -3.77
N PRO A 91 6.74 -0.12 -4.18
CA PRO A 91 7.95 0.39 -4.80
C PRO A 91 7.65 1.10 -6.14
N GLY A 92 8.63 1.84 -6.66
CA GLY A 92 8.48 2.59 -7.93
C GLY A 92 8.75 1.78 -9.21
N LYS A 93 9.43 0.63 -9.12
CA LYS A 93 9.78 -0.18 -10.31
C LYS A 93 8.66 -1.18 -10.62
N PRO A 94 8.19 -1.30 -11.88
CA PRO A 94 7.11 -2.23 -12.26
C PRO A 94 7.34 -3.68 -11.82
N ALA A 95 8.56 -4.20 -11.96
CA ALA A 95 8.89 -5.56 -11.52
C ALA A 95 8.72 -5.71 -9.99
N ALA A 96 9.25 -4.77 -9.21
CA ALA A 96 9.13 -4.79 -7.75
C ALA A 96 7.67 -4.60 -7.28
N ILE A 97 6.87 -3.83 -8.02
CA ILE A 97 5.43 -3.69 -7.76
C ILE A 97 4.74 -5.05 -7.87
N ALA A 98 5.02 -5.79 -8.96
CA ALA A 98 4.44 -7.11 -9.17
C ALA A 98 4.83 -8.09 -8.05
N THR A 99 6.09 -8.09 -7.63
CA THR A 99 6.60 -8.92 -6.51
C THR A 99 5.89 -8.58 -5.19
N CYS A 100 5.80 -7.29 -4.84
CA CYS A 100 5.13 -6.86 -3.61
C CYS A 100 3.64 -7.19 -3.63
N LEU A 101 2.93 -6.85 -4.72
CA LEU A 101 1.50 -7.12 -4.83
C LEU A 101 1.21 -8.62 -4.77
N SER A 102 1.97 -9.46 -5.48
CA SER A 102 1.77 -10.92 -5.43
C SER A 102 1.93 -11.46 -4.00
N ALA A 103 2.79 -10.86 -3.18
CA ALA A 103 3.03 -11.28 -1.80
C ALA A 103 1.91 -10.86 -0.82
N VAL A 104 1.30 -9.68 -0.98
CA VAL A 104 0.35 -9.13 0.00
C VAL A 104 -1.11 -9.11 -0.47
N PHE A 105 -1.36 -9.11 -1.78
CA PHE A 105 -2.72 -9.04 -2.32
C PHE A 105 -3.65 -10.19 -1.89
N PRO A 106 -3.18 -11.43 -1.63
CA PRO A 106 -4.05 -12.49 -1.10
C PRO A 106 -4.82 -12.10 0.18
N ALA A 107 -4.28 -11.18 0.99
CA ALA A 107 -4.90 -10.68 2.22
C ALA A 107 -5.78 -9.43 2.00
N VAL A 108 -5.64 -8.73 0.87
CA VAL A 108 -6.30 -7.44 0.63
C VAL A 108 -7.82 -7.54 0.63
N PRO A 109 -8.47 -8.51 -0.06
CA PRO A 109 -9.93 -8.54 -0.07
C PRO A 109 -10.55 -8.78 1.30
N TYR A 110 -9.92 -9.63 2.12
CA TYR A 110 -10.40 -9.85 3.48
C TYR A 110 -10.14 -8.63 4.39
N ALA A 111 -9.01 -7.93 4.20
CA ALA A 111 -8.75 -6.69 4.90
C ALA A 111 -9.81 -5.62 4.57
N LEU A 112 -10.24 -5.52 3.31
CA LEU A 112 -11.33 -4.65 2.89
C LEU A 112 -12.66 -5.03 3.56
N ASP A 113 -13.00 -6.32 3.58
CA ASP A 113 -14.20 -6.83 4.27
C ASP A 113 -14.20 -6.42 5.76
N LEU A 114 -13.05 -6.53 6.44
CA LEU A 114 -12.91 -6.23 7.87
C LEU A 114 -13.03 -4.75 8.22
N ILE A 115 -12.63 -3.85 7.33
CA ILE A 115 -12.71 -2.40 7.55
C ILE A 115 -14.03 -1.81 7.02
N GLY A 116 -14.96 -2.64 6.53
CA GLY A 116 -16.25 -2.20 6.01
C GLY A 116 -16.17 -1.53 4.63
N ALA A 117 -15.11 -1.82 3.86
CA ALA A 117 -14.93 -1.33 2.50
C ALA A 117 -15.66 -2.21 1.48
N GLY A 118 -15.64 -1.79 0.21
CA GLY A 118 -16.15 -2.55 -0.91
C GLY A 118 -15.52 -3.95 -1.02
N ARG A 119 -16.39 -4.96 -1.15
CA ARG A 119 -15.97 -6.36 -1.37
C ARG A 119 -15.41 -6.52 -2.78
N ILE A 120 -14.23 -7.13 -2.88
CA ILE A 120 -13.61 -7.50 -4.16
C ILE A 120 -13.38 -9.00 -4.26
N GLU A 121 -13.45 -9.54 -5.47
CA GLU A 121 -13.03 -10.90 -5.80
C GLU A 121 -11.89 -10.82 -6.82
N THR A 122 -11.04 -11.85 -6.86
CA THR A 122 -9.93 -11.94 -7.82
C THR A 122 -10.09 -13.15 -8.71
N ASP A 123 -9.43 -13.12 -9.88
CA ASP A 123 -9.21 -14.32 -10.65
C ASP A 123 -8.23 -15.24 -9.90
N PRO A 124 -8.65 -16.45 -9.47
CA PRO A 124 -7.78 -17.37 -8.75
C PRO A 124 -6.60 -17.89 -9.59
N ALA A 125 -6.63 -17.75 -10.92
CA ALA A 125 -5.50 -18.04 -11.77
C ALA A 125 -4.38 -16.97 -11.67
N VAL A 126 -4.70 -15.77 -11.19
CA VAL A 126 -3.76 -14.66 -11.01
C VAL A 126 -3.38 -14.49 -9.54
N VAL A 127 -4.38 -14.37 -8.66
CA VAL A 127 -4.17 -14.25 -7.20
C VAL A 127 -5.25 -15.02 -6.48
N ARG A 128 -4.87 -16.03 -5.70
CA ARG A 128 -5.80 -16.75 -4.82
C ARG A 128 -5.99 -15.97 -3.52
N VAL A 129 -7.23 -15.60 -3.24
CA VAL A 129 -7.61 -14.84 -2.04
C VAL A 129 -7.89 -15.78 -0.88
N PHE A 130 -7.52 -15.33 0.33
CA PHE A 130 -7.82 -16.04 1.56
C PHE A 130 -8.87 -15.28 2.36
N ARG A 131 -9.96 -15.97 2.73
CA ARG A 131 -10.94 -15.54 3.71
C ARG A 131 -11.12 -16.67 4.73
N PRO A 132 -10.98 -16.41 6.05
CA PRO A 132 -11.32 -17.38 7.07
C PRO A 132 -12.78 -17.80 6.96
N SER A 133 -13.04 -19.10 7.11
CA SER A 133 -14.37 -19.69 7.25
C SER A 133 -14.92 -19.54 8.66
#